data_AF-E4YBS3-F1
#
_entry.id   AF-E4YBS3-F1
#
_cell.length_a   1.000
_cell.length_b   1.000
_cell.length_c   1.000
_cell.angle_alpha   90.00
_cell.angle_beta   90.00
_cell.angle_gamma   90.00
#
_symmetry.space_group_name_H-M   'P 1'
#
loop_
_entity.id
_entity.type
_entity.pdbx_description
1 polymer ?
#
loop_
_entity_poly.entity_id
_entity_poly.type
_entity_poly.pdbx_seq_one_letter_code
_entity_poly.pdbx_strand_id
1 'polypeptide(L)' 'MALLSSERAVSELILSSVCLCASAFDGLRCELAIDSCDSASCQNNATCIDTSPGWECKCPPG' A
#
# COMPACT_ATOMS: atom_id res chain seq x y z
N MET A 1 -6.42 28.31 2.04
CA MET A 1 -6.44 27.04 2.79
C MET A 1 -6.35 25.94 1.76
N ALA A 2 -5.42 25.01 2.00
CA ALA A 2 -4.62 24.34 0.96
C ALA A 2 -5.41 23.52 -0.07
N LEU A 3 -5.06 23.81 -1.33
CA LEU A 3 -4.91 22.95 -2.49
C LEU A 3 -5.50 21.53 -2.42
N LEU A 4 -6.36 21.25 -3.40
CA LEU A 4 -6.75 19.93 -3.85
C LEU A 4 -5.52 19.04 -4.06
N SER A 5 -5.43 17.94 -3.32
CA SER A 5 -4.47 16.84 -3.54
C SER A 5 -5.08 15.50 -3.15
N SER A 6 -6.38 15.32 -3.40
CA SER A 6 -7.02 14.01 -3.25
C SER A 6 -8.35 13.97 -4.00
N GLU A 7 -8.28 14.02 -5.33
CA GLU A 7 -9.41 13.59 -6.16
C GLU A 7 -9.48 12.05 -6.12
N ARG A 8 -10.06 11.52 -5.04
CA ARG A 8 -10.64 10.18 -4.99
C ARG A 8 -12.13 10.30 -4.69
N ALA A 9 -12.85 10.93 -5.62
CA ALA A 9 -14.28 10.75 -5.74
C ALA A 9 -14.51 9.52 -6.65
N VAL A 10 -14.76 8.36 -6.04
CA VAL A 10 -15.56 7.32 -6.72
C VAL A 10 -16.90 7.32 -6.02
N SER A 11 -17.67 8.37 -6.33
CA SER A 11 -19.04 8.52 -5.86
C SER A 11 -19.96 7.89 -6.91
N GLU A 12 -20.76 6.93 -6.45
CA GLU A 12 -22.13 6.61 -6.90
C GLU A 12 -22.36 5.31 -7.72
N LEU A 13 -23.11 4.42 -7.03
CA LEU A 13 -23.88 3.24 -7.47
C LEU A 13 -23.18 1.89 -7.76
N ILE A 14 -22.70 1.21 -6.70
CA ILE A 14 -22.86 -0.26 -6.58
C ILE A 14 -23.18 -0.59 -5.12
N LEU A 15 -24.30 -1.27 -4.86
CA LEU A 15 -24.77 -1.73 -3.54
C LEU A 15 -23.88 -2.86 -2.97
N SER A 16 -22.60 -2.61 -2.78
CA SER A 16 -21.69 -3.58 -2.19
C SER A 16 -20.59 -2.83 -1.46
N SER A 17 -20.77 -2.69 -0.15
CA SER A 17 -19.79 -2.35 0.90
C SER A 17 -18.32 -2.56 0.52
N VAL A 18 -17.75 -1.61 -0.20
CA VAL A 18 -16.32 -1.49 -0.45
C VAL A 18 -15.83 -0.38 0.46
N CYS A 19 -14.96 -0.73 1.40
CA CYS A 19 -14.26 0.25 2.22
C CYS A 19 -13.13 0.90 1.40
N LEU A 20 -12.94 2.20 1.54
CA LEU A 20 -11.72 2.86 1.07
C LEU A 20 -10.59 2.51 2.03
N CYS A 21 -9.67 1.65 1.59
CA CYS A 21 -8.58 1.19 2.42
C CYS A 21 -7.44 2.21 2.51
N ALA A 22 -6.79 2.25 3.68
CA ALA A 22 -5.55 2.99 3.87
C ALA A 22 -4.45 2.38 3.00
N SER A 23 -3.45 3.19 2.65
CA SER A 23 -2.27 2.77 1.88
C SER A 23 -1.41 1.78 2.70
N ALA A 24 -1.81 0.52 2.72
CA ALA A 24 -1.18 -0.66 3.34
C ALA A 24 -2.21 -1.79 3.52
N PHE A 25 -3.48 -1.56 3.17
CA PHE A 25 -4.55 -2.53 3.33
C PHE A 25 -5.38 -2.65 2.04
N ASP A 26 -5.91 -3.85 1.82
CA ASP A 26 -6.72 -4.25 0.67
C ASP A 26 -7.85 -5.19 1.15
N GLY A 27 -8.74 -5.57 0.25
CA GLY A 27 -9.92 -6.38 0.54
C GLY A 27 -11.18 -5.54 0.71
N LEU A 28 -12.34 -6.20 0.63
CA LEU A 28 -13.65 -5.53 0.68
C LEU A 28 -13.85 -4.70 1.96
N ARG A 29 -13.22 -5.13 3.06
CA ARG A 29 -13.27 -4.51 4.38
C ARG A 29 -11.89 -4.09 4.88
N CYS A 30 -10.88 -4.00 4.01
CA CYS A 30 -9.51 -3.67 4.37
C CYS A 30 -8.87 -4.67 5.35
N GLU A 31 -9.30 -5.93 5.27
CA GLU A 31 -8.84 -7.01 6.14
C GLU A 31 -7.51 -7.63 5.69
N LEU A 32 -7.10 -7.37 4.43
CA LEU A 32 -5.86 -7.86 3.88
C LEU A 32 -4.79 -6.79 4.09
N ALA A 33 -3.70 -7.12 4.79
CA ALA A 33 -2.52 -6.27 4.76
C ALA A 33 -1.81 -6.45 3.42
N ILE A 34 -1.46 -5.36 2.75
CA ILE A 34 -0.65 -5.38 1.54
C ILE A 34 0.78 -5.63 2.00
N ASP A 35 1.31 -6.81 1.68
CA ASP A 35 2.74 -7.08 1.83
C ASP A 35 3.48 -6.36 0.71
N SER A 36 4.13 -5.28 1.07
CA SER A 36 4.84 -4.43 0.12
C SER A 36 6.10 -5.12 -0.40
N CYS A 37 6.63 -6.11 0.35
CA CYS A 37 7.76 -6.93 -0.04
C CYS A 37 7.44 -7.94 -1.14
N ASP A 38 6.18 -8.35 -1.32
CA ASP A 38 5.80 -9.24 -2.43
C ASP A 38 6.04 -8.57 -3.79
N SER A 39 5.84 -7.25 -3.85
CA SER A 39 6.13 -6.42 -5.01
C SER A 39 7.55 -5.83 -5.04
N ALA A 40 8.40 -6.15 -4.05
CA ALA A 40 9.70 -5.51 -3.89
C ALA A 40 10.76 -6.08 -4.82
N SER A 41 11.29 -5.22 -5.70
CA SER A 41 12.41 -5.54 -6.59
C SER A 41 13.77 -5.25 -5.93
N CYS A 42 14.04 -5.81 -4.74
CA CYS A 42 15.32 -5.58 -4.05
C CYS A 42 16.50 -6.23 -4.80
N GLN A 43 17.54 -5.44 -5.10
CA GLN A 43 18.72 -5.89 -5.85
C GLN A 43 19.90 -6.26 -4.94
N ASN A 44 20.95 -6.86 -5.51
CA ASN A 44 22.23 -7.15 -4.83
C ASN A 44 22.06 -7.96 -3.53
N ASN A 45 21.14 -8.92 -3.54
CA ASN A 45 20.87 -9.77 -2.38
C ASN A 45 20.44 -8.98 -1.12
N ALA A 46 19.85 -7.79 -1.32
CA ALA A 46 19.25 -7.00 -0.25
C ALA A 46 18.02 -7.70 0.33
N THR A 47 17.83 -7.57 1.64
CA THR A 47 16.67 -8.10 2.36
C THR A 47 15.55 -7.07 2.31
N CYS A 48 14.37 -7.45 1.83
CA CYS A 48 13.20 -6.58 1.91
C CYS A 48 12.69 -6.50 3.36
N ILE A 49 12.32 -5.30 3.78
CA ILE A 49 11.67 -5.01 5.06
C ILE A 49 10.35 -4.30 4.74
N ASP A 50 9.23 -4.93 5.09
CA ASP A 50 7.92 -4.31 4.96
C ASP A 50 7.81 -3.14 5.95
N THR A 51 7.44 -1.96 5.44
CA THR A 51 7.36 -0.72 6.21
C THR A 51 6.01 -0.07 5.95
N SER A 52 5.04 -0.10 6.87
CA SER A 52 3.74 0.50 6.59
C SER A 52 3.79 2.04 6.63
N PRO A 53 3.57 2.79 5.52
CA PRO A 53 3.20 2.35 4.17
C PRO A 53 4.38 2.09 3.20
N GLY A 54 4.44 0.91 2.55
CA GLY A 54 5.52 0.53 1.60
C GLY A 54 6.56 -0.47 2.10
N TRP A 55 7.77 -0.42 1.52
CA TRP A 55 8.87 -1.36 1.81
C TRP A 55 10.24 -0.66 1.71
N GLU A 56 11.23 -1.20 2.40
CA GLU A 56 12.63 -0.78 2.36
C GLU A 56 13.55 -1.97 2.02
N CYS A 57 14.55 -1.76 1.16
CA CYS A 57 15.56 -2.77 0.86
C CYS A 57 16.81 -2.54 1.72
N LYS A 58 17.11 -3.46 2.62
CA LYS A 58 18.32 -3.43 3.46
C LYS A 58 19.45 -4.22 2.81
N CYS A 59 20.50 -3.52 2.38
CA CYS A 59 21.69 -4.15 1.82
C CYS A 59 22.47 -4.94 2.89
N PRO A 60 23.09 -6.08 2.53
CA PRO A 60 24.06 -6.75 3.39
C PRO A 60 25.33 -5.89 3.58
N PRO A 61 26.09 -6.07 4.67
CA PRO A 61 27.41 -5.47 4.80
C PRO A 61 28.32 -5.98 3.66
N GLY A 62 29.13 -5.07 3.12
CA GLY A 62 30.06 -5.33 2.00
C GLY A 62 31.37 -5.97 2.41
#